data_AF-A0AAE9Y8K7-F1
#
_entry.id   AF-A0AAE9Y8K7-F1
#
_cell.length_a   1.000
_cell.length_b   1.000
_cell.length_c   1.000
_cell.angle_alpha   90.00
_cell.angle_beta   90.00
_cell.angle_gamma   90.00
#
_symmetry.space_group_name_H-M   'P 1'
#
loop_
_entity.id
_entity.type
_entity.pdbx_description
1 polymer ?
#
loop_
_entity_poly.entity_id
_entity_poly.type
_entity_poly.pdbx_seq_one_letter_code
_entity_poly.pdbx_strand_id
1 'polypeptide(L)' 'MPRSRASSAAKAAKDGPRTCAEPGCETRLSVYNDAEHCSLHNPAVLLRTRGRHIA' A
#
# COMPACT_ATOMS: atom_id res chain seq x y z
N MET A 1 -21.87 -26.30 10.81
CA MET A 1 -21.78 -24.94 10.23
C MET A 1 -20.37 -24.74 9.65
N PRO A 2 -20.16 -24.82 8.32
CA PRO A 2 -18.82 -24.67 7.74
C PRO A 2 -18.38 -23.19 7.78
N ARG A 3 -17.21 -22.93 8.38
CA ARG A 3 -16.59 -21.60 8.40
C ARG A 3 -15.87 -21.35 7.09
N SER A 4 -16.46 -20.57 6.19
CA SER A 4 -15.80 -20.08 4.98
C SER A 4 -14.62 -19.18 5.36
N ARG A 5 -13.38 -19.69 5.25
CA ARG A 5 -12.16 -18.87 5.35
C ARG A 5 -12.03 -18.10 4.03
N ALA A 6 -12.21 -16.79 4.08
CA ALA A 6 -11.80 -15.92 3.00
C ALA A 6 -10.28 -16.04 2.84
N SER A 7 -9.85 -16.53 1.68
CA SER A 7 -8.45 -16.66 1.31
C SER A 7 -7.86 -15.27 1.08
N SER A 8 -7.25 -14.68 2.11
CA SER A 8 -6.42 -13.48 1.94
C SER A 8 -5.22 -13.88 1.08
N ALA A 9 -5.27 -13.54 -0.21
CA ALA A 9 -4.19 -13.76 -1.16
C ALA A 9 -2.93 -13.07 -0.61
N ALA A 10 -1.93 -13.88 -0.24
CA ALA A 10 -0.62 -13.39 0.16
C ALA A 10 -0.03 -12.62 -1.04
N LYS A 11 0.15 -11.31 -0.86
CA LYS A 11 0.68 -10.42 -1.89
C LYS A 11 2.11 -10.87 -2.21
N ALA A 12 2.38 -11.24 -3.45
CA ALA A 12 3.70 -11.66 -3.89
C ALA A 12 4.72 -10.55 -3.57
N ALA A 13 5.76 -10.89 -2.80
CA ALA A 13 6.85 -9.97 -2.52
C ALA A 13 7.51 -9.60 -3.85
N LYS A 14 7.60 -8.30 -4.14
CA LYS A 14 8.28 -7.79 -5.35
C LYS A 14 9.79 -7.83 -5.11
N ASP A 15 10.46 -8.83 -5.67
CA ASP A 15 11.93 -8.96 -5.63
C ASP A 15 12.60 -7.95 -6.57
N GLY A 16 13.28 -6.96 -6.02
CA GLY A 16 14.12 -6.02 -6.76
C GLY A 16 14.40 -4.69 -6.03
N PRO A 17 15.50 -3.99 -6.37
CA PRO A 17 15.78 -2.65 -5.84
C PRO A 17 14.73 -1.67 -6.37
N ARG A 18 13.77 -1.30 -5.53
CA ARG A 18 12.73 -0.32 -5.85
C ARG A 18 13.16 1.07 -5.40
N THR A 19 12.86 2.07 -6.21
CA THR A 19 13.07 3.49 -5.87
C THR A 19 11.71 4.16 -5.80
N CYS A 20 11.60 5.23 -5.00
CA CYS A 20 10.39 6.05 -4.93
C CYS A 20 9.98 6.52 -6.32
N ALA A 21 8.70 6.39 -6.66
CA ALA A 21 8.14 6.81 -7.95
C ALA A 21 7.99 8.35 -8.09
N GLU A 22 8.40 9.12 -7.07
CA GLU A 22 8.35 10.59 -7.14
C GLU A 22 9.52 11.13 -7.98
N PRO A 23 9.27 12.06 -8.93
CA PRO A 23 10.33 12.68 -9.72
C PRO A 23 11.34 13.43 -8.83
N GLY A 24 12.61 13.05 -8.92
CA GLY A 24 13.69 13.64 -8.12
C GLY A 24 13.90 12.97 -6.76
N CYS A 25 13.12 11.95 -6.42
CA CYS A 25 13.32 11.19 -5.19
C CYS A 25 14.16 9.92 -5.45
N GLU A 26 15.40 9.92 -4.98
CA GLU A 26 16.32 8.77 -5.12
C GLU A 26 16.20 7.76 -3.96
N THR A 27 15.12 7.85 -3.17
CA THR A 27 14.95 7.02 -1.98
C THR A 27 14.68 5.56 -2.38
N ARG A 28 15.56 4.66 -1.92
CA ARG A 28 15.39 3.21 -2.09
C ARG A 28 14.31 2.69 -1.14
N LEU A 29 13.33 1.99 -1.70
CA LEU A 29 12.24 1.36 -0.96
C LEU A 29 12.70 0.01 -0.41
N SER A 30 12.52 -0.19 0.88
CA SER A 30 12.76 -1.47 1.55
C SER A 30 11.78 -2.54 1.06
N VAL A 31 12.16 -3.81 1.19
CA VAL A 31 11.30 -4.96 0.84
C VAL A 31 9.97 -4.94 1.60
N TYR A 32 9.99 -4.44 2.85
CA TYR A 32 8.80 -4.26 3.68
C TYR A 32 7.90 -3.09 3.25
N ASN A 33 8.38 -2.21 2.38
CA ASN A 33 7.55 -1.13 1.87
C ASN A 33 6.80 -1.62 0.62
N ASP A 34 5.54 -1.95 0.82
CA ASP A 34 4.62 -2.38 -0.23
C ASP A 34 4.13 -1.26 -1.15
N ALA A 35 4.43 0.00 -0.82
CA ALA A 35 4.03 1.18 -1.59
C ALA A 35 5.01 1.48 -2.74
N GLU A 36 4.56 2.32 -3.66
CA GLU A 36 5.36 2.85 -4.79
C GLU A 36 6.15 4.12 -4.41
N HIS A 37 5.81 4.69 -3.25
CA HIS A 37 6.40 5.91 -2.72
C HIS A 37 7.12 5.64 -1.38
N CYS A 38 8.11 6.47 -1.06
CA CYS A 38 8.76 6.41 0.24
C CYS A 38 7.82 6.90 1.35
N SER A 39 8.21 6.74 2.62
CA SER A 39 7.40 7.15 3.76
C SER A 39 7.02 8.64 3.75
N LEU A 40 7.82 9.49 3.10
CA LEU A 40 7.56 10.93 2.96
C LEU A 40 6.55 11.25 1.86
N HIS A 41 6.52 10.45 0.80
CA HIS A 41 5.67 10.66 -0.38
C HIS A 41 4.47 9.70 -0.44
N ASN A 42 4.36 8.81 0.55
CA ASN A 42 3.21 7.94 0.66
C ASN A 42 1.97 8.81 0.95
N PRO A 43 0.96 8.81 0.06
CA PRO A 43 -0.23 9.62 0.28
C PRO A 43 -0.88 9.16 1.59
N ALA A 44 -1.01 10.09 2.54
CA ALA A 44 -1.73 9.82 3.77
C ALA A 44 -3.15 9.41 3.36
N VAL A 45 -3.48 8.13 3.53
CA VAL A 45 -4.84 7.65 3.32
C VAL A 45 -5.68 8.34 4.38
N LEU A 46 -6.31 9.44 3.99
CA LEU A 46 -7.31 10.10 4.81
C LEU A 46 -8.49 9.14 4.87
N LEU A 47 -8.48 8.26 5.88
CA LEU A 47 -9.65 7.46 6.23
C LEU A 47 -10.78 8.47 6.49
N ARG A 48 -11.75 8.52 5.58
CA ARG A 48 -12.95 9.34 5.75
C ARG A 48 -13.71 8.75 6.94
N THR A 49 -13.54 9.34 8.13
CA THR A 49 -14.15 8.90 9.38
C THR A 49 -15.62 9.33 9.53
N ARG A 50 -16.19 10.08 8.56
CA ARG A 50 -17.59 10.54 8.58
C ARG A 50 -18.29 10.43 7.23
N GLY A 51 -19.50 9.88 7.26
CA GLY A 51 -20.62 10.20 6.35
C GLY A 51 -20.77 9.33 5.10
N ARG A 52 -21.72 8.39 5.15
CA ARG A 52 -22.28 7.63 4.03
C ARG A 52 -22.54 8.51 2.80
N HIS A 53 -22.07 8.09 1.62
CA HIS A 53 -22.52 8.65 0.35
C HIS A 53 -23.97 8.18 0.13
N ILE A 54 -24.92 9.07 0.37
CA ILE A 54 -26.30 8.91 -0.06
C ILE A 54 -26.37 9.42 -1.50
N ALA A 55 -26.46 8.48 -2.44
CA ALA A 55 -26.89 8.72 -3.81
C ALA A 55 -28.42 8.84 -3.84
#